data_AF-A0A950V3Z2-F1
#
_entry.id   AF-A0A950V3Z2-F1
#
_cell.length_a   1.000
_cell.length_b   1.000
_cell.length_c   1.000
_cell.angle_alpha   90.00
_cell.angle_beta   90.00
_cell.angle_gamma   90.00
#
_symmetry.space_group_name_H-M   'P 1'
#
loop_
_entity.id
_entity.type
_entity.pdbx_description
1 polymer ?
#
loop_
_entity_poly.entity_id
_entity_poly.type
_entity_poly.pdbx_seq_one_letter_code
_entity_poly.pdbx_strand_id
1 'polypeptide(L)'
;MTEKLPLRSATPDAWAASALSDPIALLSDHAYLERKAASNALELLNRWPEPERPAAWTSALSSVARDEAMHLNQVIQILQKRGGHLERLHRSAYAADLRALVRRGQAKDELVDRLLVSAL
;
A
#
# COMPACT_ATOMS: atom_id res chain seq x y z
N MET A 1 -9.36 -23.38 -1.10
CA MET A 1 -9.46 -22.88 -2.49
C MET A 1 -8.58 -21.65 -2.56
N THR A 2 -7.54 -21.65 -3.39
CA THR A 2 -6.70 -20.47 -3.56
C THR A 2 -7.51 -19.45 -4.34
N GLU A 3 -7.97 -18.41 -3.67
CA GLU A 3 -8.71 -17.32 -4.31
C GLU A 3 -7.78 -16.69 -5.37
N LYS A 4 -8.17 -16.77 -6.64
CA LYS A 4 -7.34 -16.28 -7.74
C LYS A 4 -7.47 -14.76 -7.78
N LEU A 5 -6.45 -14.07 -7.29
CA LEU A 5 -6.37 -12.61 -7.33
C LEU A 5 -6.50 -12.08 -8.78
N PRO A 6 -7.11 -10.91 -9.01
CA PRO A 6 -7.36 -10.35 -10.33
C PRO A 6 -6.09 -9.74 -10.98
N LEU A 7 -4.94 -10.37 -10.80
CA LEU A 7 -3.65 -9.89 -11.32
C LEU A 7 -3.40 -10.43 -12.73
N ARG A 8 -2.81 -9.61 -13.61
CA ARG A 8 -2.57 -9.95 -15.02
C ARG A 8 -1.33 -10.81 -15.24
N SER A 9 -0.40 -10.84 -14.30
CA SER A 9 0.88 -11.56 -14.39
C SER A 9 1.29 -12.09 -13.02
N ALA A 10 2.02 -13.20 -13.01
CA ALA A 10 2.68 -13.69 -11.81
C ALA A 10 4.00 -12.95 -11.57
N THR A 11 4.43 -12.86 -10.31
CA THR A 11 5.76 -12.36 -9.94
C THR A 11 6.83 -13.29 -10.53
N PRO A 12 7.79 -12.80 -11.33
CA PRO A 12 8.84 -13.63 -11.89
C PRO A 12 9.81 -14.16 -10.82
N ASP A 13 10.32 -15.39 -10.94
CA ASP A 13 11.29 -15.97 -10.01
C ASP A 13 12.57 -15.12 -9.86
N ALA A 14 12.98 -14.45 -10.94
CA ALA A 14 14.12 -13.53 -10.93
C ALA A 14 13.94 -12.37 -9.93
N TRP A 15 12.70 -11.94 -9.67
CA TRP A 15 12.41 -10.95 -8.64
C TRP A 15 12.76 -11.49 -7.25
N ALA A 16 12.41 -12.74 -6.95
CA ALA A 16 12.71 -13.37 -5.67
C ALA A 16 14.22 -13.48 -5.44
N ALA A 17 14.97 -13.91 -6.47
CA ALA A 17 16.43 -13.94 -6.43
C ALA A 17 17.03 -12.55 -6.15
N SER A 18 16.53 -11.50 -6.82
CA SER A 18 16.97 -10.12 -6.59
C SER A 18 16.62 -9.63 -5.18
N ALA A 19 15.40 -9.88 -4.70
CA ALA A 19 14.94 -9.46 -3.37
C ALA A 19 15.74 -10.12 -2.24
N LEU A 20 16.16 -11.38 -2.43
CA LEU A 20 16.98 -12.11 -1.47
C LEU A 20 18.45 -11.68 -1.47
N SER A 21 18.94 -11.01 -2.52
CA SER A 21 20.32 -10.54 -2.60
C SER A 21 20.61 -9.34 -1.68
N ASP A 22 19.60 -8.51 -1.38
CA ASP A 22 19.68 -7.43 -0.40
C ASP A 22 18.40 -7.34 0.46
N PRO A 23 18.31 -8.16 1.53
CA PRO A 23 17.15 -8.18 2.40
C PRO A 23 16.96 -6.87 3.19
N ILE A 24 18.00 -6.08 3.41
CA ILE A 24 17.89 -4.80 4.14
C ILE A 24 17.17 -3.78 3.26
N ALA A 25 17.55 -3.67 1.98
CA ALA A 25 16.85 -2.82 1.04
C ALA A 25 15.38 -3.22 0.89
N LEU A 26 15.10 -4.53 0.79
CA LEU A 26 13.73 -5.05 0.74
C LEU A 26 12.90 -4.66 1.96
N LEU A 27 13.43 -4.87 3.17
CA LEU A 27 12.73 -4.53 4.42
C LEU A 27 12.53 -3.02 4.58
N SER A 28 13.50 -2.21 4.14
CA SER A 28 13.36 -0.75 4.13
C SER A 28 12.24 -0.32 3.18
N ASP A 29 12.22 -0.83 1.94
CA ASP A 29 11.14 -0.59 0.97
C ASP A 29 9.77 -1.02 1.53
N HIS A 30 9.70 -2.22 2.12
CA HIS A 30 8.50 -2.76 2.74
C HIS A 30 7.97 -1.84 3.85
N ALA A 31 8.81 -1.38 4.77
CA ALA A 31 8.40 -0.43 5.82
C ALA A 31 7.81 0.87 5.21
N TYR A 32 8.34 1.36 4.08
CA TYR A 32 7.72 2.49 3.40
C TYR A 32 6.36 2.17 2.81
N LEU A 33 6.18 0.97 2.23
CA LEU A 33 4.90 0.53 1.70
C LEU A 33 3.83 0.49 2.80
N GLU A 34 4.14 -0.08 3.97
CA GLU A 34 3.22 -0.14 5.11
C GLU A 34 2.81 1.26 5.59
N ARG A 35 3.80 2.15 5.78
CA ARG A 35 3.53 3.54 6.17
C ARG A 35 2.63 4.26 5.17
N LYS A 36 2.85 4.04 3.87
CA LYS A 36 2.05 4.64 2.80
C LYS A 36 0.65 4.05 2.73
N ALA A 37 0.49 2.74 2.96
CA ALA A 37 -0.81 2.07 2.99
C ALA A 37 -1.67 2.61 4.14
N ALA A 38 -1.10 2.68 5.35
CA ALA A 38 -1.76 3.29 6.51
C ALA A 38 -2.19 4.75 6.23
N SER A 39 -1.27 5.54 5.69
CA SER A 39 -1.55 6.95 5.35
C SER A 39 -2.62 7.09 4.26
N ASN A 40 -2.62 6.21 3.27
CA ASN A 40 -3.62 6.20 2.20
C ASN A 40 -5.01 5.85 2.72
N ALA A 41 -5.12 4.88 3.64
CA ALA A 41 -6.38 4.54 4.27
C ALA A 41 -6.96 5.72 5.08
N LEU A 42 -6.11 6.44 5.83
CA LEU A 42 -6.52 7.66 6.54
C LEU A 42 -6.90 8.79 5.57
N GLU A 43 -6.19 8.94 4.46
CA GLU A 43 -6.53 9.93 3.43
C GLU A 43 -7.84 9.61 2.71
N LEU A 44 -8.17 8.32 2.53
CA LEU A 44 -9.47 7.90 2.00
C LEU A 44 -10.59 8.21 3.00
N LEU A 45 -10.35 8.19 4.31
CA LEU A 45 -11.34 8.66 5.28
C LEU A 45 -11.67 10.13 5.07
N ASN A 46 -10.70 10.95 4.65
CA ASN A 46 -10.93 12.37 4.32
C ASN A 46 -11.80 12.57 3.06
N ARG A 47 -12.06 11.50 2.29
CA ARG A 47 -12.78 11.51 1.02
C ARG A 47 -14.09 10.73 1.18
N TRP A 48 -15.17 11.46 1.44
CA TRP A 48 -16.47 10.86 1.66
C TRP A 48 -17.07 10.35 0.33
N PRO A 49 -17.49 9.08 0.26
CA PRO A 49 -18.26 8.60 -0.87
C PRO A 49 -19.61 9.34 -0.96
N GLU A 50 -19.93 9.82 -2.15
CA GLU A 50 -21.20 10.48 -2.47
C GLU A 50 -22.00 9.67 -3.50
N PRO A 51 -23.35 9.71 -3.47
CA PRO A 51 -24.20 10.45 -2.52
C PRO A 51 -24.41 9.72 -1.19
N GLU A 52 -24.12 8.42 -1.14
CA GLU A 52 -24.29 7.59 0.03
C GLU A 52 -23.02 6.79 0.31
N ARG A 53 -22.64 6.76 1.59
CA ARG A 53 -21.46 6.06 2.07
C ARG A 53 -21.82 4.64 2.50
N PRO A 54 -21.03 3.61 2.11
CA PRO A 54 -21.19 2.26 2.66
C PRO A 54 -21.12 2.29 4.19
N ALA A 55 -22.02 1.57 4.87
CA ALA A 55 -22.11 1.57 6.33
C ALA A 55 -20.76 1.31 7.02
N ALA A 56 -19.99 0.36 6.48
CA ALA A 56 -18.68 -0.06 7.01
C ALA A 56 -17.48 0.78 6.55
N TRP A 57 -17.66 1.86 5.76
CA TRP A 57 -16.54 2.64 5.21
C TRP A 57 -15.52 3.09 6.28
N THR A 58 -16.02 3.71 7.36
CA THR A 58 -15.16 4.27 8.41
C THR A 58 -14.48 3.17 9.22
N SER A 59 -15.21 2.12 9.59
CA SER A 59 -14.63 1.00 10.34
C SER A 59 -13.64 0.20 9.51
N ALA A 60 -13.91 -0.02 8.22
CA ALA A 60 -13.01 -0.74 7.32
C ALA A 60 -11.68 0.01 7.13
N LEU A 61 -11.73 1.29 6.72
CA LEU A 61 -10.50 2.07 6.51
C LEU A 61 -9.72 2.32 7.80
N SER A 62 -10.42 2.53 8.92
CA SER A 62 -9.77 2.65 10.24
C SER A 62 -9.06 1.35 10.65
N SER A 63 -9.69 0.18 10.39
CA SER A 63 -9.05 -1.12 10.64
C SER A 63 -7.82 -1.30 9.77
N VAL A 64 -7.93 -1.04 8.45
CA VAL A 64 -6.78 -1.12 7.53
C VAL A 64 -5.65 -0.20 8.01
N ALA A 65 -5.95 1.06 8.32
CA ALA A 65 -4.92 2.00 8.79
C ALA A 65 -4.20 1.51 10.06
N ARG A 66 -4.95 0.92 11.01
CA ARG A 66 -4.38 0.34 12.23
C ARG A 66 -3.51 -0.88 11.92
N ASP A 67 -4.00 -1.79 11.10
CA ASP A 67 -3.33 -3.06 10.81
C ASP A 67 -2.01 -2.79 10.06
N GLU A 68 -1.98 -1.87 9.08
CA GLU A 68 -0.74 -1.49 8.39
C GLU A 68 0.23 -0.71 9.30
N ALA A 69 -0.27 0.07 10.26
CA ALA A 69 0.61 0.69 11.27
C ALA A 69 1.25 -0.36 12.20
N MET A 70 0.54 -1.46 12.49
CA MET A 70 1.10 -2.59 13.23
C MET A 70 2.14 -3.34 12.38
N HIS A 71 1.86 -3.59 11.10
CA HIS A 71 2.82 -4.20 10.17
C HIS A 71 4.09 -3.35 10.03
N LEU A 72 3.95 -2.03 9.90
CA LEU A 72 5.08 -1.09 9.88
C LEU A 72 6.00 -1.29 11.09
N ASN A 73 5.43 -1.34 12.30
CA ASN A 73 6.22 -1.55 13.51
C ASN A 73 6.96 -2.90 13.48
N GLN A 74 6.29 -3.98 13.03
CA GLN A 74 6.92 -5.29 12.90
C GLN A 74 8.10 -5.27 11.91
N VAL A 75 7.92 -4.66 10.74
CA VAL A 75 8.97 -4.56 9.73
C VAL A 75 10.14 -3.72 10.24
N ILE A 76 9.89 -2.59 10.92
CA ILE A 76 10.95 -1.77 11.53
C ILE A 76 11.76 -2.58 12.55
N GLN A 77 11.09 -3.36 13.40
CA GLN A 77 11.77 -4.21 14.38
C GLN A 77 12.66 -5.26 13.71
N ILE A 78 12.19 -5.90 12.62
CA ILE A 78 12.99 -6.87 11.87
C ILE A 78 14.17 -6.18 11.17
N LEU A 79 13.94 -5.02 10.56
CA LEU A 79 14.96 -4.21 9.89
C LEU A 79 16.09 -3.83 10.85
N GLN A 80 15.74 -3.32 12.04
CA GLN A 80 16.69 -2.95 13.09
C GLN A 80 17.48 -4.14 13.62
N LYS A 81 16.81 -5.29 13.85
CA LYS A 81 17.48 -6.54 14.27
C LYS A 81 18.53 -7.03 13.25
N ARG A 82 18.39 -6.64 11.98
CA ARG A 82 19.33 -6.96 10.90
C ARG A 82 20.37 -5.88 10.65
N GLY A 83 20.43 -4.84 11.49
CA GLY A 83 21.38 -3.73 11.36
C GLY A 83 20.98 -2.66 10.35
N GLY A 84 19.77 -2.73 9.79
CA GLY A 84 19.22 -1.71 8.90
C GLY A 84 18.46 -0.61 9.66
N HIS A 85 18.11 0.45 8.96
CA HIS A 85 17.26 1.52 9.48
C HIS A 85 16.35 2.06 8.38
N LEU A 86 15.24 2.67 8.78
CA LEU A 86 14.32 3.31 7.83
C LEU A 86 14.96 4.61 7.35
N GLU A 87 15.17 4.70 6.04
CA GLU A 87 15.70 5.90 5.40
C GLU A 87 14.70 7.07 5.48
N ARG A 88 15.12 8.26 5.03
CA ARG A 88 14.23 9.44 4.96
C ARG A 88 13.46 9.53 3.63
N LEU A 89 14.05 9.06 2.55
CA LEU A 89 13.52 9.16 1.18
C LEU A 89 13.17 7.79 0.61
N HIS A 90 11.98 7.72 0.00
CA HIS A 90 11.52 6.55 -0.75
C HIS A 90 10.88 7.00 -2.05
N ARG A 91 11.28 6.37 -3.16
CA ARG A 91 10.61 6.53 -4.45
C ARG A 91 10.15 5.16 -4.91
N SER A 92 8.87 5.06 -5.25
CA SER A 92 8.30 3.89 -5.90
C SER A 92 7.73 4.35 -7.24
N ALA A 93 8.39 3.95 -8.33
CA ALA A 93 7.91 4.19 -9.68
C ALA A 93 6.53 3.53 -9.89
N TYR A 94 6.38 2.28 -9.45
CA TYR A 94 5.12 1.54 -9.51
C TYR A 94 3.92 2.31 -8.93
N ALA A 95 4.03 2.76 -7.68
CA ALA A 95 2.94 3.50 -7.05
C ALA A 95 2.72 4.88 -7.69
N ALA A 96 3.76 5.50 -8.27
CA ALA A 96 3.62 6.76 -8.99
C ALA A 96 2.87 6.57 -10.31
N ASP A 97 3.23 5.54 -11.08
CA ASP A 97 2.62 5.21 -12.37
C ASP A 97 1.15 4.83 -12.20
N LEU A 98 0.80 4.02 -11.20
CA LEU A 98 -0.60 3.71 -10.90
C LEU A 98 -1.41 4.95 -10.50
N ARG A 99 -0.83 5.83 -9.68
CA ARG A 99 -1.50 7.10 -9.30
C ARG A 99 -1.67 8.05 -10.47
N ALA A 100 -0.84 7.96 -11.50
CA ALA A 100 -0.98 8.75 -12.71
C ALA A 100 -2.21 8.34 -13.55
N LEU A 101 -2.70 7.11 -13.37
CA LEU A 101 -3.91 6.60 -14.05
C LEU A 101 -5.22 7.03 -13.38
N VAL A 102 -5.16 7.59 -12.16
CA VAL A 102 -6.34 8.05 -11.42
C VAL A 102 -6.93 9.28 -12.11
N ARG A 103 -8.20 9.21 -12.51
CA ARG A 103 -8.95 10.34 -13.08
C ARG A 103 -9.03 11.49 -12.07
N ARG A 104 -8.91 12.72 -12.56
CA ARG A 104 -8.96 13.95 -11.74
C ARG A 104 -10.15 14.82 -12.14
N GLY A 105 -10.64 15.62 -11.19
CA GLY A 105 -11.67 16.64 -11.45
C GLY A 105 -13.12 16.13 -11.36
N GLN A 106 -13.31 14.84 -11.08
CA GLN A 106 -14.61 14.24 -10.78
C GLN A 106 -14.49 13.43 -9.50
N ALA A 107 -15.02 13.96 -8.39
CA ALA A 107 -14.76 13.43 -7.04
C ALA A 107 -15.12 11.94 -6.88
N LYS A 108 -16.24 11.51 -7.48
CA LYS A 108 -16.68 10.11 -7.45
C LYS A 108 -15.75 9.17 -8.22
N ASP A 109 -15.41 9.51 -9.46
CA ASP A 109 -14.54 8.69 -10.31
C ASP A 109 -13.12 8.61 -9.75
N GLU A 110 -12.61 9.73 -9.22
CA GLU A 110 -11.30 9.76 -8.55
C GLU A 110 -11.27 8.83 -7.33
N LEU A 111 -12.32 8.82 -6.51
CA LEU A 111 -12.41 7.94 -5.36
C LEU A 111 -12.42 6.46 -5.76
N VAL A 112 -13.22 6.11 -6.77
CA VAL A 112 -13.28 4.74 -7.31
C VAL A 112 -11.92 4.30 -7.83
N ASP A 113 -11.24 5.14 -8.63
CA ASP A 113 -9.91 4.81 -9.17
C ASP A 113 -8.87 4.62 -8.06
N ARG A 114 -8.91 5.44 -7.00
CA ARG A 114 -8.02 5.29 -5.83
C ARG A 114 -8.26 3.98 -5.09
N LEU A 115 -9.52 3.57 -4.93
CA LEU A 115 -9.86 2.28 -4.33
C LEU A 115 -9.39 1.11 -5.19
N LEU A 116 -9.59 1.18 -6.50
CA LEU A 116 -9.10 0.17 -7.45
C LEU A 116 -7.59 0.07 -7.44
N VAL A 117 -6.87 1.20 -7.46
CA VAL A 117 -5.41 1.23 -7.33
C VAL A 117 -4.93 0.64 -6.00
N SER A 118 -5.67 0.85 -4.91
CA SER A 118 -5.32 0.28 -3.60
C SER A 118 -5.60 -1.23 -3.50
N ALA A 119 -6.42 -1.77 -4.39
CA ALA A 119 -6.76 -3.20 -4.44
C ALA A 119 -5.82 -4.02 -5.36
N LEU A 120 -4.95 -3.36 -6.13
CA LEU A 120 -3.92 -3.97 -6.97
C LEU A 120 -2.64 -4.25 -6.18
#